data_AF-A0A947X1E2-F1
#
_entry.id   AF-A0A947X1E2-F1
#
_cell.length_a   1.000
_cell.length_b   1.000
_cell.length_c   1.000
_cell.angle_alpha   90.00
_cell.angle_beta   90.00
_cell.angle_gamma   90.00
#
_symmetry.space_group_name_H-M   'P 1'
#
loop_
_entity.id
_entity.type
_entity.pdbx_description
1 polymer ?
#
loop_
_entity_poly.entity_id
_entity_poly.type
_entity_poly.pdbx_seq_one_letter_code
_entity_poly.pdbx_strand_id
1 'polypeptide(L)' 'LEKLEALWARYVDGLPEEAATAVRDLWLAWNGGTDVATAWGRFGERHELLAEHGLAWAERLSGNNLALNLLDFYRQVA' A
#
# COMPACT_ATOMS: atom_id res chain seq x y z
N LEU A 1 9.95 -1.81 11.94
CA LEU A 1 8.73 -1.84 11.11
C LEU A 1 8.27 -0.45 10.65
N GLU A 2 8.90 0.63 11.11
CA GLU A 2 8.52 2.02 10.80
C GLU A 2 8.29 2.34 9.31
N LYS A 3 9.16 1.87 8.41
CA LYS A 3 8.98 2.08 6.96
C LYS A 3 7.72 1.38 6.42
N LEU A 4 7.38 0.21 6.95
CA LEU A 4 6.19 -0.54 6.58
C LEU A 4 4.93 0.19 7.08
N GLU A 5 4.96 0.69 8.31
CA GLU A 5 3.85 1.45 8.91
C GLU A 5 3.62 2.77 8.16
N ALA A 6 4.70 3.46 7.76
CA ALA A 6 4.62 4.68 6.97
C ALA A 6 4.07 4.44 5.55
N LEU A 7 4.35 3.29 4.95
CA LEU A 7 3.74 2.89 3.68
C LEU A 7 2.27 2.53 3.90
N TRP A 8 1.96 1.73 4.92
CA TRP A 8 0.60 1.31 5.25
C TRP A 8 -0.33 2.50 5.46
N ALA A 9 0.08 3.49 6.26
CA ALA A 9 -0.72 4.69 6.53
C ALA A 9 -1.10 5.46 5.26
N ARG A 10 -0.25 5.39 4.21
CA ARG A 10 -0.58 5.94 2.89
C ARG A 10 -1.45 4.98 2.09
N TYR A 11 -1.07 3.71 2.08
CA TYR A 11 -1.72 2.69 1.25
C TYR A 11 -3.20 2.57 1.59
N VAL A 12 -3.58 2.51 2.87
CA VAL A 12 -4.98 2.27 3.28
C VAL A 12 -5.87 3.52 3.29
N ASP A 13 -5.35 4.66 2.84
CA ASP A 13 -6.14 5.88 2.74
C ASP A 13 -7.35 5.68 1.83
N GLY A 14 -8.55 5.94 2.36
CA GLY A 14 -9.83 5.70 1.69
C GLY A 14 -10.46 4.31 1.89
N LEU A 15 -9.79 3.38 2.60
CA LEU A 15 -10.38 2.09 2.96
C LEU A 15 -11.25 2.18 4.22
N PRO A 16 -12.30 1.34 4.33
CA PRO A 16 -12.95 1.03 5.61
C PRO A 16 -11.95 0.52 6.65
N GLU A 17 -12.20 0.80 7.93
CA GLU A 17 -11.30 0.47 9.04
C GLU A 17 -11.01 -1.04 9.13
N GLU A 18 -12.02 -1.88 8.89
CA GLU A 18 -11.90 -3.33 8.92
C GLU A 18 -11.04 -3.86 7.77
N ALA A 19 -11.05 -3.18 6.62
CA ALA A 19 -10.22 -3.52 5.47
C ALA A 19 -8.78 -3.05 5.68
N ALA A 20 -8.60 -1.82 6.19
CA ALA A 20 -7.30 -1.28 6.54
C ALA A 20 -6.57 -2.15 7.60
N THR A 21 -7.33 -2.64 8.58
CA THR A 21 -6.83 -3.55 9.63
C THR A 21 -6.44 -4.91 9.05
N ALA A 22 -7.24 -5.50 8.16
CA ALA A 22 -6.90 -6.78 7.52
C ALA A 22 -5.61 -6.68 6.69
N VAL A 23 -5.38 -5.57 5.98
CA VAL A 23 -4.12 -5.29 5.27
C VAL A 23 -2.96 -5.18 6.27
N ARG A 24 -3.15 -4.44 7.36
CA ARG A 24 -2.13 -4.25 8.41
C ARG A 24 -1.69 -5.59 9.00
N ASP A 25 -2.65 -6.37 9.46
CA ASP A 25 -2.43 -7.64 10.16
C ASP A 25 -1.69 -8.63 9.26
N LEU A 26 -2.10 -8.74 7.99
CA LEU A 26 -1.41 -9.60 7.03
C LEU A 26 0.02 -9.11 6.78
N TRP A 27 0.24 -7.81 6.56
CA TRP A 27 1.57 -7.28 6.29
C TRP A 27 2.51 -7.45 7.48
N LEU A 28 2.04 -7.24 8.71
CA LEU A 28 2.82 -7.46 9.92
C LEU A 28 3.14 -8.95 10.13
N ALA A 29 2.14 -9.83 9.99
CA ALA A 29 2.34 -11.28 10.08
C ALA A 29 3.36 -11.78 9.04
N TRP A 30 3.30 -11.23 7.82
CA TRP A 30 4.21 -11.59 6.73
C TRP A 30 5.65 -11.07 6.94
N ASN A 31 5.84 -9.93 7.63
CA ASN A 31 7.15 -9.30 7.86
C ASN A 31 7.82 -9.72 9.18
N GLY A 32 7.37 -10.80 9.80
CA GLY A 32 7.97 -11.35 11.03
C GLY A 32 7.03 -11.47 12.22
N GLY A 33 5.73 -11.22 12.04
CA GLY A 33 4.71 -11.56 13.02
C GLY A 33 4.37 -13.05 13.04
N THR A 34 3.47 -13.43 13.93
CA THR A 34 2.91 -14.78 14.03
C THR A 34 1.52 -14.83 13.38
N ASP A 35 1.07 -16.04 13.06
CA ASP A 35 -0.29 -16.33 12.57
C ASP A 35 -0.70 -15.69 11.23
N VAL A 36 0.13 -15.91 10.21
CA VAL A 36 -0.17 -15.55 8.82
C VAL A 36 -1.45 -16.20 8.30
N ALA A 37 -1.78 -17.42 8.74
CA ALA A 37 -2.95 -18.16 8.25
C ALA A 37 -4.27 -17.45 8.59
N THR A 38 -4.45 -17.03 9.85
CA THR A 38 -5.63 -16.26 10.25
C THR A 38 -5.69 -14.90 9.57
N ALA A 39 -4.54 -14.20 9.49
CA ALA A 39 -4.47 -12.89 8.82
C ALA A 39 -4.81 -12.99 7.33
N TRP A 40 -4.37 -14.06 6.66
CA TRP A 40 -4.72 -14.36 5.28
C TRP A 40 -6.21 -14.59 5.09
N GLY A 41 -6.86 -15.35 5.98
CA GLY A 41 -8.31 -15.57 5.95
C GLY A 41 -9.09 -14.26 6.01
N ARG A 42 -8.76 -13.39 6.97
CA ARG A 42 -9.37 -12.06 7.10
C ARG A 42 -9.12 -11.19 5.88
N PHE A 43 -7.91 -11.19 5.34
CA PHE A 43 -7.64 -10.45 4.11
C PHE A 43 -8.49 -10.97 2.93
N GLY A 44 -8.60 -12.29 2.79
CA GLY A 44 -9.35 -12.95 1.72
C GLY A 44 -10.86 -12.64 1.74
N GLU A 45 -11.47 -12.51 2.91
CA GLU A 45 -12.89 -12.09 3.05
C GLU A 45 -13.18 -10.73 2.41
N ARG A 46 -12.16 -9.90 2.19
CA ARG A 46 -12.25 -8.53 1.68
C ARG A 46 -11.64 -8.39 0.28
N HIS A 47 -11.40 -9.50 -0.41
CA HIS A 47 -10.62 -9.55 -1.64
C HIS A 47 -11.10 -8.57 -2.72
N GLU A 48 -12.40 -8.51 -3.01
CA GLU A 48 -12.94 -7.65 -4.08
C GLU A 48 -12.64 -6.16 -3.82
N LEU A 49 -12.96 -5.68 -2.62
CA LEU A 49 -12.67 -4.32 -2.18
C LEU A 49 -11.16 -4.01 -2.24
N LEU A 50 -10.32 -4.93 -1.79
CA LEU A 50 -8.86 -4.74 -1.77
C LEU A 50 -8.25 -4.79 -3.17
N ALA A 51 -8.84 -5.55 -4.09
CA ALA A 51 -8.43 -5.57 -5.49
C ALA A 51 -8.75 -4.24 -6.19
N GLU A 52 -9.96 -3.71 -6.00
CA GLU A 52 -10.34 -2.38 -6.50
C GLU A 52 -9.43 -1.29 -5.93
N HIS A 53 -9.19 -1.34 -4.62
CA HIS A 53 -8.29 -0.40 -3.95
C HIS A 53 -6.85 -0.48 -4.48
N GLY A 54 -6.35 -1.68 -4.77
CA GLY A 54 -5.04 -1.88 -5.38
C GLY A 54 -4.92 -1.23 -6.76
N LEU A 55 -5.97 -1.33 -7.58
CA LEU A 55 -6.04 -0.68 -8.89
C LEU A 55 -6.06 0.85 -8.75
N ALA A 56 -6.93 1.38 -7.88
CA ALA A 56 -7.01 2.82 -7.62
C ALA A 56 -5.69 3.39 -7.08
N TRP A 57 -5.00 2.65 -6.20
CA TRP A 57 -3.67 3.00 -5.71
C TRP A 57 -2.65 3.09 -6.85
N ALA A 58 -2.64 2.10 -7.76
CA ALA A 58 -1.75 2.08 -8.91
C ALA A 58 -2.03 3.23 -9.88
N GLU A 59 -3.30 3.51 -10.16
CA GLU A 59 -3.72 4.62 -11.02
C GLU A 59 -3.25 5.97 -10.46
N ARG A 60 -3.43 6.20 -9.16
CA ARG A 60 -2.96 7.42 -8.48
C ARG A 60 -1.45 7.62 -8.59
N LEU A 61 -0.67 6.53 -8.57
CA LEU A 61 0.79 6.60 -8.69
C LEU A 61 1.27 6.76 -10.14
N SER A 62 0.46 6.40 -11.12
CA SER A 62 0.88 6.31 -12.53
C SER A 62 1.33 7.65 -13.12
N GLY A 63 0.83 8.77 -12.58
CA GLY A 63 1.24 10.11 -12.99
C GLY A 63 2.65 10.53 -12.52
N ASN A 64 3.27 9.80 -11.59
CA ASN A 64 4.61 10.13 -11.10
C ASN A 64 5.69 9.42 -11.92
N ASN A 65 6.44 10.18 -12.72
CA ASN A 65 7.53 9.64 -13.53
C ASN A 65 8.89 10.11 -13.00
N LEU A 66 9.61 9.19 -12.36
CA LEU A 66 10.93 9.46 -11.78
C LEU A 66 11.92 10.01 -12.81
N ALA A 67 11.94 9.47 -14.03
CA ALA A 67 12.90 9.89 -15.05
C ALA A 67 12.63 11.32 -15.55
N LEU A 68 11.36 11.66 -15.77
CA LEU A 68 10.98 13.03 -16.16
C LEU A 68 11.24 14.03 -15.04
N ASN A 69 10.90 13.67 -13.80
CA ASN A 69 11.17 14.53 -12.64
C ASN A 69 12.66 14.83 -12.48
N LEU A 70 13.54 13.84 -12.73
CA LEU A 70 14.99 14.04 -12.68
C LEU A 70 15.50 14.94 -13.81
N LEU A 71 14.94 14.80 -15.02
CA LEU A 71 15.29 15.67 -16.15
C LEU A 71 14.89 17.12 -15.89
N ASP A 72 13.70 17.35 -15.37
CA ASP A 72 13.21 18.69 -15.05
C ASP A 72 14.01 19.32 -13.90
N PHE A 73 14.39 18.53 -12.89
CA PHE A 73 15.30 18.98 -11.84
C PHE A 73 16.64 19.43 -12.43
N TYR A 74 17.27 18.63 -13.30
CA TYR A 74 18.53 19.01 -13.94
C TYR A 74 18.41 20.33 -14.71
N ARG A 75 17.34 20.51 -15.48
CA ARG A 75 17.07 21.74 -16.25
C ARG A 75 16.86 22.99 -15.38
N GLN A 76 16.44 22.84 -14.13
CA GLN A 76 16.25 23.97 -13.20
C GLN A 76 17.53 24.38 -12.49
N VAL A 77 18.51 23.47 -12.41
CA VAL A 77 19.77 23.68 -11.66
C VAL A 77 20.96 24.02 -12.57
N ALA A 78 20.90 23.62 -13.85
CA ALA A 78 21.88 23.97 -14.88
C ALA A 78 21.65 25.39 -15.42
#